data_AF-A0A430BUP7-F1
#
_entry.id   AF-A0A430BUP7-F1
#
_cell.length_a   1.000
_cell.length_b   1.000
_cell.length_c   1.000
_cell.angle_alpha   90.00
_cell.angle_beta   90.00
_cell.angle_gamma   90.00
#
_symmetry.space_group_name_H-M   'P 1'
#
loop_
_entity.id
_entity.type
_entity.pdbx_description
1 polymer ?
#
loop_
_entity_poly.entity_id
_entity_poly.type
_entity_poly.pdbx_seq_one_letter_code
_entity_poly.pdbx_strand_id
1 'polypeptide(L)'
;MDMDNLSNIGVGHPRVAVILPCYNEAGAIVQTVEDFRRALPHAEIYVFDNNSSDGSRELAAGAGAIVRRVAQQGKGHVVRRMFADVDADIYIMADGDATYEAAAAPQMIAAMLQDNLDMVVGCRRDQVEAAYRRGHRFGNWALTSLLKQLFGRSFTDILSGYRVFSRRFVKSFPVLSAGFEIETEISVHALELAMPVSEVMTAYGARPEGSVSKLSTYRDGWRILRTIITLYRIERPILFFGIIATFLAALALGLAVPLIVTYAQTGLVPRFPTAILVTGLMILATLSGMCGLILDTVVRGRREVRRLAYLAFRAPSDYALKD
;
A
#
# COMPACT_ATOMS: atom_id res chain seq x y z
N MET A 1 -27.17 -17.14 0.69
CA MET A 1 -27.45 -17.61 -0.68
C MET A 1 -26.34 -18.58 -1.01
N ASP A 2 -26.65 -19.87 -0.96
CA ASP A 2 -25.66 -20.95 -1.01
C ASP A 2 -24.98 -21.00 -2.39
N MET A 3 -23.67 -21.26 -2.39
CA MET A 3 -22.82 -21.37 -3.59
C MET A 3 -23.32 -22.42 -4.59
N ASP A 4 -24.14 -23.37 -4.15
CA ASP A 4 -24.69 -24.44 -4.98
C ASP A 4 -25.84 -23.98 -5.92
N ASN A 5 -26.49 -22.86 -5.62
CA ASN A 5 -27.66 -22.39 -6.37
C ASN A 5 -27.32 -21.52 -7.60
N LEU A 6 -26.03 -21.32 -7.88
CA LEU A 6 -25.50 -20.57 -9.04
C LEU A 6 -25.27 -21.45 -10.28
N SER A 7 -25.50 -22.76 -10.16
CA SER A 7 -25.24 -23.76 -11.22
C SER A 7 -26.25 -23.75 -12.38
N ASN A 8 -27.39 -23.07 -12.23
CA ASN A 8 -28.50 -23.11 -13.20
C ASN A 8 -28.58 -21.88 -14.13
N ILE A 9 -27.68 -20.92 -13.94
CA ILE A 9 -27.41 -19.80 -14.86
C ILE A 9 -26.00 -20.08 -15.38
N GLY A 10 -25.68 -19.82 -16.66
CA GLY A 10 -24.38 -20.13 -17.27
C GLY A 10 -23.19 -19.31 -16.72
N VAL A 11 -23.00 -19.33 -15.41
CA VAL A 11 -22.00 -18.60 -14.63
C VAL A 11 -20.67 -19.32 -14.77
N GLY A 12 -19.66 -18.64 -15.29
CA GLY A 12 -18.27 -19.09 -15.14
C GLY A 12 -17.88 -18.90 -13.68
N HIS A 13 -17.26 -19.90 -13.05
CA HIS A 13 -16.68 -19.69 -11.72
C HIS A 13 -15.45 -18.77 -11.86
N PRO A 14 -15.38 -17.65 -11.13
CA PRO A 14 -14.22 -16.76 -11.18
C PRO A 14 -12.96 -17.54 -10.76
N ARG A 15 -11.84 -17.33 -11.47
CA ARG A 15 -10.57 -17.93 -11.07
C ARG A 15 -10.05 -17.22 -9.84
N VAL A 16 -9.94 -17.96 -8.73
CA VAL A 16 -9.42 -17.46 -7.46
C VAL A 16 -7.99 -17.95 -7.27
N ALA A 17 -7.06 -17.04 -6.98
CA ALA A 17 -5.69 -17.37 -6.62
C ALA A 17 -5.34 -16.86 -5.23
N VAL A 18 -4.86 -17.76 -4.37
CA VAL A 18 -4.22 -17.40 -3.09
C VAL A 18 -2.73 -17.20 -3.35
N ILE A 19 -2.18 -16.06 -2.97
CA ILE A 19 -0.78 -15.68 -3.18
C ILE A 19 -0.12 -15.42 -1.83
N LEU A 20 0.77 -16.33 -1.42
CA LEU A 20 1.41 -16.33 -0.09
C LEU A 20 2.91 -16.00 -0.21
N PRO A 21 3.39 -14.86 0.34
CA PRO A 21 4.81 -14.56 0.40
C PRO A 21 5.41 -15.39 1.53
N CYS A 22 6.52 -16.05 1.26
CA CYS A 22 7.14 -16.99 2.19
C CYS A 22 8.64 -16.68 2.33
N TYR A 23 9.10 -16.46 3.56
CA TYR A 23 10.52 -16.30 3.85
C TYR A 23 10.85 -16.93 5.20
N ASN A 24 11.48 -18.11 5.18
CA ASN A 24 11.80 -18.88 6.38
C ASN A 24 10.58 -19.14 7.28
N GLU A 25 9.51 -19.71 6.70
CA GLU A 25 8.24 -20.03 7.37
C GLU A 25 7.99 -21.54 7.43
N ALA A 26 9.04 -22.37 7.51
CA ALA A 26 8.90 -23.83 7.49
C ALA A 26 7.94 -24.37 8.58
N GLY A 27 7.86 -23.68 9.73
CA GLY A 27 6.98 -24.06 10.84
C GLY A 27 5.49 -23.76 10.62
N ALA A 28 5.12 -22.91 9.66
CA ALA A 28 3.75 -22.40 9.51
C ALA A 28 3.16 -22.58 8.09
N ILE A 29 4.01 -22.71 7.07
CA ILE A 29 3.57 -22.66 5.67
C ILE A 29 2.66 -23.83 5.28
N VAL A 30 2.92 -25.04 5.81
CA VAL A 30 2.10 -26.24 5.52
C VAL A 30 0.67 -26.03 6.02
N GLN A 31 0.52 -25.63 7.30
CA GLN A 31 -0.78 -25.33 7.89
C GLN A 31 -1.49 -24.23 7.11
N THR A 32 -0.79 -23.16 6.75
CA THR A 32 -1.37 -22.05 5.98
C THR A 32 -1.94 -22.52 4.64
N VAL A 33 -1.19 -23.34 3.88
CA VAL A 33 -1.64 -23.90 2.60
C VAL A 33 -2.85 -24.81 2.78
N GLU A 34 -2.84 -25.69 3.79
CA GLU A 34 -3.95 -26.60 4.08
C GLU A 34 -5.21 -25.86 4.50
N ASP A 35 -5.09 -24.83 5.33
CA ASP A 35 -6.20 -24.02 5.81
C ASP A 35 -6.86 -23.24 4.66
N PHE A 36 -6.06 -22.63 3.77
CA PHE A 36 -6.60 -21.98 2.57
C PHE A 36 -7.23 -22.98 1.59
N ARG A 37 -6.67 -24.18 1.45
CA ARG A 37 -7.29 -25.22 0.60
C ARG A 37 -8.62 -25.68 1.16
N ARG A 38 -8.73 -25.80 2.49
CA ARG A 38 -9.99 -26.17 3.16
C ARG A 38 -11.04 -25.07 3.00
N ALA A 39 -10.64 -23.81 3.15
CA ALA A 39 -11.54 -22.67 3.01
C ALA A 39 -11.95 -22.40 1.55
N LEU A 40 -11.06 -22.66 0.59
CA LEU A 40 -11.25 -22.40 -0.84
C LEU A 40 -10.79 -23.59 -1.69
N PRO A 41 -11.58 -24.68 -1.76
CA PRO A 41 -11.19 -25.92 -2.44
C PRO A 41 -10.88 -25.76 -3.94
N HIS A 42 -11.45 -24.75 -4.59
CA HIS A 42 -11.28 -24.48 -6.02
C HIS A 42 -10.21 -23.42 -6.33
N ALA A 43 -9.59 -22.82 -5.31
CA ALA A 43 -8.57 -21.79 -5.53
C ALA A 43 -7.21 -22.41 -5.83
N GLU A 44 -6.47 -21.78 -6.76
CA GLU A 44 -5.06 -22.09 -6.96
C GLU A 44 -4.23 -21.42 -5.85
N ILE A 45 -3.42 -22.19 -5.14
CA ILE A 45 -2.58 -21.67 -4.06
C ILE A 45 -1.15 -21.55 -4.55
N TYR A 46 -0.66 -20.33 -4.63
CA TYR A 46 0.70 -19.97 -4.99
C TYR A 46 1.49 -19.59 -3.74
N VAL A 47 2.66 -20.20 -3.58
CA VAL A 47 3.65 -19.80 -2.57
C VAL A 47 4.85 -19.21 -3.29
N PHE A 48 5.18 -17.96 -2.98
CA PHE A 48 6.39 -17.33 -3.52
C PHE A 48 7.49 -17.35 -2.45
N ASP A 49 8.42 -18.28 -2.62
CA ASP A 49 9.59 -18.45 -1.77
C ASP A 49 10.62 -17.32 -2.03
N ASN A 50 10.83 -16.48 -1.02
CA ASN A 50 11.70 -15.32 -1.10
C ASN A 50 13.14 -15.62 -0.68
N ASN A 51 13.72 -16.65 -1.29
CA ASN A 51 15.07 -17.12 -0.99
C ASN A 51 15.22 -17.62 0.45
N SER A 52 14.30 -18.50 0.88
CA SER A 52 14.37 -19.18 2.18
C SER A 52 15.53 -20.18 2.24
N SER A 53 15.96 -20.51 3.46
CA SER A 53 17.07 -21.43 3.75
C SER A 53 16.69 -22.56 4.72
N ASP A 54 15.40 -22.69 5.06
CA ASP A 54 14.89 -23.57 6.12
C ASP A 54 14.02 -24.74 5.61
N GLY A 55 13.94 -24.94 4.29
CA GLY A 55 13.10 -25.97 3.68
C GLY A 55 11.64 -25.54 3.42
N SER A 56 11.28 -24.27 3.64
CA SER A 56 9.92 -23.75 3.40
C SER A 56 9.37 -24.08 2.02
N ARG A 57 10.23 -24.06 0.99
CA ARG A 57 9.85 -24.31 -0.40
C ARG A 57 9.36 -25.74 -0.60
N GLU A 58 10.13 -26.70 -0.11
CA GLU A 58 9.86 -28.13 -0.25
C GLU A 58 8.60 -28.50 0.54
N LEU A 59 8.44 -27.93 1.74
CA LEU A 59 7.25 -28.11 2.57
C LEU A 59 5.99 -27.55 1.91
N ALA A 60 6.05 -26.35 1.34
CA ALA A 60 4.93 -25.75 0.62
C ALA A 60 4.53 -26.58 -0.61
N ALA A 61 5.51 -27.06 -1.37
CA ALA A 61 5.27 -27.93 -2.52
C ALA A 61 4.66 -29.28 -2.11
N GLY A 62 5.17 -29.89 -1.03
CA GLY A 62 4.63 -31.11 -0.45
C GLY A 62 3.20 -30.96 0.06
N ALA A 63 2.86 -29.78 0.59
CA ALA A 63 1.49 -29.40 0.93
C ALA A 63 0.62 -29.13 -0.31
N GLY A 64 1.13 -29.23 -1.54
CA GLY A 64 0.39 -29.09 -2.79
C GLY A 64 0.21 -27.65 -3.30
N ALA A 65 1.03 -26.70 -2.84
CA ALA A 65 1.05 -25.35 -3.40
C ALA A 65 1.89 -25.27 -4.68
N ILE A 66 1.54 -24.33 -5.57
CA ILE A 66 2.36 -23.98 -6.73
C ILE A 66 3.47 -23.04 -6.25
N VAL A 67 4.70 -23.56 -6.17
CA VAL A 67 5.81 -22.79 -5.60
C VAL A 67 6.61 -22.06 -6.67
N ARG A 68 6.86 -20.77 -6.47
CA ARG A 68 7.71 -19.93 -7.32
C ARG A 68 8.85 -19.32 -6.50
N ARG A 69 10.04 -19.25 -7.08
CA ARG A 69 11.22 -18.69 -6.41
C ARG A 69 11.40 -17.21 -6.76
N VAL A 70 11.66 -16.39 -5.74
CA VAL A 70 12.05 -14.98 -5.88
C VAL A 70 13.41 -14.76 -5.24
N ALA A 71 14.45 -14.59 -6.06
CA ALA A 71 15.83 -14.48 -5.58
C ALA A 71 16.12 -13.18 -4.81
N GLN A 72 15.49 -12.07 -5.19
CA GLN A 72 15.65 -10.78 -4.52
C GLN A 72 14.81 -10.73 -3.24
N GLN A 73 15.48 -10.68 -2.09
CA GLN A 73 14.81 -10.58 -0.78
C GLN A 73 14.07 -9.25 -0.60
N GLY A 74 12.90 -9.33 0.05
CA GLY A 74 12.05 -8.18 0.38
C GLY A 74 10.62 -8.40 -0.05
N LYS A 75 9.66 -8.10 0.84
CA LYS A 75 8.22 -8.34 0.61
C LYS A 75 7.71 -7.67 -0.67
N GLY A 76 8.15 -6.45 -0.97
CA GLY A 76 7.79 -5.74 -2.21
C GLY A 76 8.26 -6.47 -3.48
N HIS A 77 9.46 -7.08 -3.47
CA HIS A 77 9.94 -7.88 -4.61
C HIS A 77 9.08 -9.13 -4.84
N VAL A 78 8.62 -9.75 -3.76
CA VAL A 78 7.74 -10.93 -3.82
C VAL A 78 6.37 -10.57 -4.35
N VAL A 79 5.73 -9.54 -3.77
CA VAL A 79 4.42 -9.07 -4.20
C VAL A 79 4.44 -8.60 -5.66
N ARG A 80 5.53 -7.95 -6.09
CA ARG A 80 5.73 -7.61 -7.51
C ARG A 80 5.66 -8.84 -8.42
N ARG A 81 6.34 -9.93 -8.04
CA ARG A 81 6.31 -11.18 -8.81
C ARG A 81 4.95 -11.86 -8.73
N MET A 82 4.29 -11.84 -7.58
CA MET A 82 2.93 -12.37 -7.44
C MET A 82 1.95 -11.69 -8.39
N PHE A 83 1.93 -10.36 -8.39
CA PHE A 83 0.99 -9.58 -9.20
C PHE A 83 1.30 -9.69 -10.70
N ALA A 84 2.57 -9.84 -11.06
CA ALA A 84 3.00 -10.03 -12.45
C ALA A 84 2.72 -11.44 -12.96
N ASP A 85 3.10 -12.47 -12.21
CA ASP A 85 3.20 -13.84 -12.69
C ASP A 85 1.88 -14.64 -12.57
N VAL A 86 0.98 -14.23 -11.68
CA VAL A 86 -0.31 -14.90 -11.45
C VAL A 86 -1.40 -14.21 -12.26
N ASP A 87 -2.19 -15.01 -12.98
CA ASP A 87 -3.36 -14.54 -13.72
C ASP A 87 -4.63 -15.17 -13.15
N ALA A 88 -5.42 -14.36 -12.46
CA ALA A 88 -6.66 -14.75 -11.80
C ALA A 88 -7.67 -13.60 -11.91
N ASP A 89 -8.94 -13.88 -11.64
CA ASP A 89 -9.98 -12.86 -11.58
C ASP A 89 -10.05 -12.26 -10.17
N ILE A 90 -9.81 -13.10 -9.16
CA ILE A 90 -9.77 -12.73 -7.74
C ILE A 90 -8.44 -13.19 -7.14
N TYR A 91 -7.77 -12.29 -6.44
CA TYR A 91 -6.50 -12.56 -5.76
C TYR A 91 -6.68 -12.43 -4.26
N ILE A 92 -6.09 -13.36 -3.51
CA ILE A 92 -6.10 -13.33 -2.04
C ILE A 92 -4.67 -13.32 -1.59
N MET A 93 -4.23 -12.23 -1.00
CA MET A 93 -2.90 -12.09 -0.42
C MET A 93 -3.00 -12.23 1.09
N ALA A 94 -2.19 -13.12 1.65
CA ALA A 94 -2.04 -13.31 3.10
C ALA A 94 -0.59 -13.72 3.38
N ASP A 95 -0.08 -13.44 4.58
CA ASP A 95 1.27 -13.84 4.97
C ASP A 95 1.36 -15.35 5.24
N GLY A 96 2.50 -15.98 4.92
CA GLY A 96 2.73 -17.42 5.11
C GLY A 96 2.99 -17.87 6.55
N ASP A 97 2.78 -17.00 7.55
CA ASP A 97 3.13 -17.21 8.97
C ASP A 97 1.95 -17.72 9.82
N ALA A 98 0.88 -18.22 9.19
CA ALA A 98 -0.35 -18.71 9.82
C ALA A 98 -1.06 -17.72 10.77
N THR A 99 -0.82 -16.41 10.61
CA THR A 99 -1.48 -15.39 11.47
C THR A 99 -2.90 -15.04 11.05
N TYR A 100 -3.23 -15.22 9.78
CA TYR A 100 -4.53 -14.86 9.23
C TYR A 100 -5.48 -16.05 9.18
N GLU A 101 -6.74 -15.80 9.52
CA GLU A 101 -7.80 -16.78 9.44
C GLU A 101 -8.22 -17.02 7.97
N ALA A 102 -7.76 -18.14 7.39
CA ALA A 102 -8.13 -18.55 6.05
C ALA A 102 -9.65 -18.71 5.87
N ALA A 103 -10.37 -19.10 6.94
CA ALA A 103 -11.83 -19.24 6.94
C ALA A 103 -12.59 -17.94 6.68
N ALA A 104 -11.95 -16.77 6.85
CA ALA A 104 -12.56 -15.48 6.49
C ALA A 104 -12.53 -15.20 4.97
N ALA A 105 -11.71 -15.91 4.20
CA ALA A 105 -11.51 -15.63 2.78
C ALA A 105 -12.82 -15.71 1.96
N PRO A 106 -13.69 -16.72 2.13
CA PRO A 106 -14.97 -16.80 1.41
C PRO A 106 -15.87 -15.59 1.68
N GLN A 107 -15.93 -15.11 2.93
CA GLN A 107 -16.72 -13.93 3.29
C GLN A 107 -16.17 -12.67 2.63
N MET A 108 -14.84 -12.50 2.58
CA MET A 108 -14.21 -11.35 1.94
C MET A 108 -14.45 -11.34 0.42
N ILE A 109 -14.39 -12.51 -0.23
CA ILE A 109 -14.73 -12.67 -1.65
C ILE A 109 -16.21 -12.35 -1.90
N ALA A 110 -17.10 -12.84 -1.03
CA ALA A 110 -18.53 -12.57 -1.15
C ALA A 110 -18.82 -11.06 -1.05
N ALA A 111 -18.23 -10.37 -0.08
CA ALA A 111 -18.35 -8.90 0.05
C ALA A 111 -17.80 -8.19 -1.19
N MET A 112 -16.66 -8.63 -1.72
CA MET A 112 -16.07 -8.07 -2.93
C MET A 112 -17.03 -8.15 -4.14
N LEU A 113 -17.65 -9.32 -4.34
CA LEU A 113 -18.55 -9.55 -5.46
C LEU A 113 -19.90 -8.83 -5.28
N GLN A 114 -20.47 -8.88 -4.07
CA GLN A 114 -21.78 -8.28 -3.76
C GLN A 114 -21.75 -6.76 -3.88
N ASP A 115 -20.70 -6.11 -3.34
CA ASP A 115 -20.59 -4.65 -3.30
C ASP A 115 -19.74 -4.10 -4.46
N ASN A 116 -19.34 -4.95 -5.41
CA ASN A 116 -18.51 -4.61 -6.58
C ASN A 116 -17.19 -3.89 -6.22
N LEU A 117 -16.46 -4.46 -5.25
CA LEU A 117 -15.26 -3.87 -4.66
C LEU A 117 -13.99 -4.36 -5.35
N ASP A 118 -12.99 -3.49 -5.43
CA ASP A 118 -11.68 -3.82 -5.97
C ASP A 118 -10.68 -4.31 -4.96
N MET A 119 -10.92 -3.97 -3.69
CA MET A 119 -10.09 -4.40 -2.59
C MET A 119 -10.92 -4.57 -1.32
N VAL A 120 -10.76 -5.71 -0.65
CA VAL A 120 -11.30 -5.96 0.68
C VAL A 120 -10.14 -6.21 1.63
N VAL A 121 -10.07 -5.47 2.72
CA VAL A 121 -9.00 -5.60 3.72
C VAL A 121 -9.51 -6.40 4.92
N GLY A 122 -8.76 -7.42 5.31
CA GLY A 122 -9.02 -8.19 6.52
C GLY A 122 -8.47 -7.44 7.72
N CYS A 123 -9.34 -6.91 8.56
CA CYS A 123 -8.98 -6.14 9.74
C CYS A 123 -8.92 -7.02 10.98
N ARG A 124 -7.85 -6.86 11.75
CA ARG A 124 -7.60 -7.69 12.94
C ARG A 124 -8.54 -7.27 14.07
N ARG A 125 -9.29 -8.21 14.65
CA ARG A 125 -9.91 -7.99 15.97
C ARG A 125 -8.81 -7.88 17.03
N ASP A 126 -8.67 -6.70 17.64
CA ASP A 126 -7.79 -6.47 18.79
C ASP A 126 -8.30 -7.28 20.00
N GLN A 127 -7.83 -8.52 20.18
CA GLN A 127 -8.17 -9.34 21.36
C GLN A 127 -7.03 -9.50 22.39
N VAL A 128 -5.84 -8.91 22.22
CA VAL A 128 -4.79 -9.02 23.26
C VAL A 128 -3.96 -7.73 23.43
N GLU A 129 -3.98 -7.20 24.65
CA GLU A 129 -3.09 -6.14 25.15
C GLU A 129 -1.65 -6.63 25.34
N ALA A 130 -0.68 -5.79 24.98
CA ALA A 130 0.50 -5.50 25.80
C ALA A 130 1.29 -4.35 25.16
N ALA A 131 1.97 -3.56 25.99
CA ALA A 131 2.64 -2.28 25.72
C ALA A 131 3.52 -2.19 24.46
N TYR A 132 3.92 -3.31 23.85
CA TYR A 132 4.68 -3.43 22.61
C TYR A 132 3.98 -2.83 21.37
N ARG A 133 2.63 -2.78 21.37
CA ARG A 133 1.82 -2.26 20.24
C ARG A 133 1.69 -0.73 20.17
N ARG A 134 2.07 0.04 21.21
CA ARG A 134 1.73 1.48 21.26
C ARG A 134 2.38 2.30 20.14
N GLY A 135 3.64 2.02 19.80
CA GLY A 135 4.35 2.70 18.70
C GLY A 135 3.76 2.37 17.31
N HIS A 136 3.38 1.12 17.08
CA HIS A 136 2.72 0.70 15.84
C HIS A 136 1.30 1.25 15.71
N ARG A 137 0.55 1.32 16.82
CA ARG A 137 -0.78 1.95 16.85
C ARG A 137 -0.70 3.43 16.54
N PHE A 138 0.29 4.14 17.09
CA PHE A 138 0.52 5.54 16.75
C PHE A 138 0.92 5.71 15.28
N GLY A 139 1.84 4.87 14.78
CA GLY A 139 2.25 4.91 13.39
C GLY A 139 1.10 4.64 12.41
N ASN A 140 0.30 3.61 12.67
CA ASN A 140 -0.90 3.31 11.89
C ASN A 140 -1.93 4.45 11.99
N TRP A 141 -2.16 5.01 13.18
CA TRP A 141 -3.07 6.15 13.37
C TRP A 141 -2.59 7.40 12.61
N ALA A 142 -1.29 7.71 12.66
CA ALA A 142 -0.71 8.86 11.97
C ALA A 142 -0.82 8.70 10.45
N LEU A 143 -0.49 7.51 9.93
CA LEU A 143 -0.63 7.20 8.51
C LEU A 143 -2.11 7.24 8.09
N THR A 144 -3.01 6.66 8.88
CA THR A 144 -4.46 6.66 8.65
C THR A 144 -5.01 8.07 8.58
N SER A 145 -4.60 8.93 9.51
CA SER A 145 -5.01 10.33 9.59
C SER A 145 -4.49 11.12 8.38
N LEU A 146 -3.23 10.90 7.99
CA LEU A 146 -2.66 11.52 6.80
C LEU A 146 -3.40 11.09 5.52
N LEU A 147 -3.64 9.80 5.32
CA LEU A 147 -4.36 9.32 4.15
C LEU A 147 -5.79 9.88 4.12
N LYS A 148 -6.47 9.96 5.28
CA LYS A 148 -7.78 10.59 5.39
C LYS A 148 -7.74 12.08 4.99
N GLN A 149 -6.70 12.81 5.37
CA GLN A 149 -6.51 14.20 4.94
C GLN A 149 -6.20 14.32 3.44
N LEU A 150 -5.39 13.41 2.90
CA LEU A 150 -4.94 13.45 1.50
C LEU A 150 -6.03 13.03 0.50
N PHE A 151 -6.82 12.01 0.85
CA PHE A 151 -7.76 11.34 -0.06
C PHE A 151 -9.23 11.43 0.39
N GLY A 152 -9.51 11.96 1.59
CA GLY A 152 -10.87 12.05 2.15
C GLY A 152 -11.42 10.72 2.69
N ARG A 153 -10.73 9.60 2.44
CA ARG A 153 -11.05 8.25 2.90
C ARG A 153 -9.77 7.55 3.35
N SER A 154 -9.90 6.54 4.20
CA SER A 154 -8.77 5.76 4.71
C SER A 154 -9.26 4.41 5.23
N PHE A 155 -8.31 3.53 5.57
CA PHE A 155 -8.53 2.21 6.17
C PHE A 155 -8.30 2.28 7.67
N THR A 156 -8.98 1.46 8.46
CA THR A 156 -8.70 1.30 9.89
C THR A 156 -7.39 0.52 10.13
N ASP A 157 -7.03 -0.42 9.25
CA ASP A 157 -5.77 -1.17 9.31
C ASP A 157 -5.01 -1.16 7.96
N ILE A 158 -4.28 -0.06 7.71
CA ILE A 158 -3.48 0.11 6.47
C ILE A 158 -2.35 -0.93 6.36
N LEU A 159 -1.89 -1.45 7.49
CA LEU A 159 -0.74 -2.36 7.55
C LEU A 159 -1.14 -3.84 7.58
N SER A 160 -2.43 -4.17 7.47
CA SER A 160 -2.86 -5.56 7.34
C SER A 160 -2.24 -6.20 6.10
N GLY A 161 -1.75 -7.43 6.19
CA GLY A 161 -1.27 -8.19 5.04
C GLY A 161 -2.38 -8.97 4.33
N TYR A 162 -3.56 -9.09 4.95
CA TYR A 162 -4.65 -9.91 4.44
C TYR A 162 -5.61 -9.09 3.60
N ARG A 163 -5.60 -9.34 2.29
CA ARG A 163 -6.39 -8.58 1.32
C ARG A 163 -6.91 -9.46 0.20
N VAL A 164 -8.11 -9.17 -0.24
CA VAL A 164 -8.67 -9.68 -1.49
C VAL A 164 -8.64 -8.55 -2.52
N PHE A 165 -8.23 -8.85 -3.76
CA PHE A 165 -8.12 -7.90 -4.86
C PHE A 165 -8.84 -8.38 -6.11
N SER A 166 -9.37 -7.44 -6.88
CA SER A 166 -9.77 -7.67 -8.27
C SER A 166 -8.56 -7.75 -9.20
N ARG A 167 -8.77 -8.35 -10.38
CA ARG A 167 -7.79 -8.36 -11.46
C ARG A 167 -7.46 -6.95 -11.93
N ARG A 168 -8.46 -6.08 -12.06
CA ARG A 168 -8.24 -4.68 -12.47
C ARG A 168 -7.44 -3.89 -11.44
N PHE A 169 -7.55 -4.21 -10.14
CA PHE A 169 -6.64 -3.70 -9.11
C PHE A 169 -5.21 -4.18 -9.37
N VAL A 170 -5.00 -5.50 -9.39
CA VAL A 170 -3.67 -6.13 -9.48
C VAL A 170 -2.92 -5.70 -10.75
N LYS A 171 -3.61 -5.64 -11.89
CA LYS A 171 -2.99 -5.33 -13.19
C LYS A 171 -2.83 -3.83 -13.44
N SER A 172 -3.42 -2.96 -12.61
CA SER A 172 -3.19 -1.51 -12.66
C SER A 172 -2.19 -1.03 -11.62
N PHE A 173 -1.75 -1.88 -10.69
CA PHE A 173 -0.85 -1.51 -9.61
C PHE A 173 0.61 -1.77 -9.95
N PRO A 174 1.42 -0.72 -10.24
CA PRO A 174 2.85 -0.89 -10.43
C PRO A 174 3.53 -1.01 -9.06
N VAL A 175 3.91 -2.23 -8.66
CA VAL A 175 4.62 -2.44 -7.39
C VAL A 175 6.02 -1.80 -7.44
N LEU A 176 6.21 -0.61 -6.87
CA LEU A 176 7.49 0.10 -6.88
C LEU A 176 8.33 -0.15 -5.63
N SER A 177 7.70 -0.40 -4.47
CA SER A 177 8.41 -0.64 -3.22
C SER A 177 9.20 -1.95 -3.21
N ALA A 178 10.29 -1.97 -2.43
CA ALA A 178 11.15 -3.14 -2.26
C ALA A 178 10.85 -3.92 -0.95
N GLY A 179 10.26 -3.28 0.05
CA GLY A 179 10.13 -3.81 1.42
C GLY A 179 8.70 -3.73 1.99
N PHE A 180 8.61 -3.54 3.32
CA PHE A 180 7.36 -3.45 4.10
C PHE A 180 6.52 -2.18 3.86
N GLU A 181 6.88 -1.37 2.87
CA GLU A 181 6.07 -0.21 2.46
C GLU A 181 4.92 -0.64 1.52
N ILE A 182 4.91 -1.91 1.09
CA ILE A 182 4.01 -2.43 0.07
C ILE A 182 2.54 -2.33 0.47
N GLU A 183 2.18 -2.58 1.72
CA GLU A 183 0.79 -2.48 2.20
C GLU A 183 0.28 -1.04 2.15
N THR A 184 1.17 -0.08 2.43
CA THR A 184 0.85 1.35 2.32
C THR A 184 0.71 1.75 0.87
N GLU A 185 1.60 1.29 -0.01
CA GLU A 185 1.56 1.57 -1.45
C GLU A 185 0.27 1.02 -2.09
N ILE A 186 -0.13 -0.20 -1.72
CA ILE A 186 -1.40 -0.83 -2.12
C ILE A 186 -2.60 0.04 -1.70
N SER A 187 -2.61 0.47 -0.44
CA SER A 187 -3.71 1.29 0.10
C SER A 187 -3.76 2.67 -0.56
N VAL A 188 -2.62 3.31 -0.78
CA VAL A 188 -2.50 4.60 -1.48
C VAL A 188 -2.98 4.48 -2.91
N HIS A 189 -2.61 3.43 -3.64
CA HIS A 189 -3.08 3.20 -5.02
C HIS A 189 -4.60 3.09 -5.10
N ALA A 190 -5.21 2.35 -4.18
CA ALA A 190 -6.67 2.22 -4.11
C ALA A 190 -7.36 3.58 -3.91
N LEU A 191 -6.84 4.40 -2.99
CA LEU A 191 -7.38 5.72 -2.65
C LEU A 191 -7.12 6.75 -3.76
N GLU A 192 -5.94 6.73 -4.36
CA GLU A 192 -5.53 7.62 -5.45
C GLU A 192 -6.42 7.46 -6.69
N LEU A 193 -6.76 6.21 -7.03
CA LEU A 193 -7.67 5.89 -8.13
C LEU A 193 -9.14 5.88 -7.71
N ALA A 194 -9.47 6.25 -6.46
CA ALA A 194 -10.83 6.24 -5.92
C ALA A 194 -11.58 4.92 -6.18
N MET A 195 -10.89 3.80 -5.97
CA MET A 195 -11.47 2.47 -6.14
C MET A 195 -12.48 2.15 -5.03
N PRO A 196 -13.53 1.36 -5.31
CA PRO A 196 -14.42 0.82 -4.28
C PRO A 196 -13.67 -0.18 -3.39
N VAL A 197 -13.66 0.07 -2.09
CA VAL A 197 -12.93 -0.73 -1.10
C VAL A 197 -13.74 -0.91 0.17
N SER A 198 -13.53 -2.01 0.88
CA SER A 198 -14.15 -2.24 2.20
C SER A 198 -13.21 -2.96 3.18
N GLU A 199 -13.65 -3.05 4.42
CA GLU A 199 -12.94 -3.72 5.51
C GLU A 199 -13.86 -4.79 6.12
N VAL A 200 -13.31 -5.98 6.35
CA VAL A 200 -14.00 -7.10 7.01
C VAL A 200 -13.20 -7.46 8.26
N MET A 201 -13.87 -7.51 9.41
CA MET A 201 -13.23 -7.93 10.66
C MET A 201 -12.98 -9.44 10.65
N THR A 202 -11.74 -9.86 10.86
CA THR A 202 -11.34 -11.27 10.94
C THR A 202 -10.76 -11.58 12.33
N ALA A 203 -10.82 -12.84 12.77
CA ALA A 203 -10.02 -13.25 13.92
C ALA A 203 -8.54 -13.20 13.53
N TYR A 204 -7.68 -12.85 14.49
CA TYR A 204 -6.23 -12.88 14.29
C TYR A 204 -5.66 -13.99 15.18
N GLY A 205 -5.02 -14.97 14.56
CA GLY A 205 -4.40 -16.08 15.29
C GLY A 205 -3.24 -15.58 16.14
N ALA A 206 -3.08 -16.13 17.34
CA ALA A 206 -1.81 -16.00 18.06
C ALA A 206 -0.74 -16.77 17.25
N ARG A 207 0.41 -16.13 16.99
CA ARG A 207 1.53 -16.79 16.32
C ARG A 207 1.96 -18.05 17.09
N PRO A 208 2.39 -19.13 16.41
CA PRO A 208 3.02 -20.27 17.07
C PRO A 208 4.21 -19.82 17.94
N GLU A 209 4.37 -20.44 19.10
CA GLU A 209 5.48 -20.13 20.02
C GLU A 209 6.83 -20.39 19.34
N GLY A 210 7.66 -19.35 19.18
CA GLY A 210 9.00 -19.46 18.60
C GLY A 210 9.35 -18.46 17.49
N SER A 211 8.38 -17.74 16.93
CA SER A 211 8.68 -16.69 15.92
C SER A 211 9.16 -15.40 16.61
N VAL A 212 10.45 -15.07 16.48
CA VAL A 212 10.98 -13.79 16.95
C VAL A 212 10.43 -12.63 16.10
N SER A 213 9.60 -11.77 16.70
CA SER A 213 9.20 -10.49 16.10
C SER A 213 10.44 -9.60 15.95
N LYS A 214 11.01 -9.56 14.74
CA LYS A 214 12.19 -8.74 14.38
C LYS A 214 11.84 -7.26 14.17
N LEU A 215 11.09 -6.63 15.07
CA LEU A 215 10.65 -5.24 14.93
C LEU A 215 11.15 -4.38 16.08
N SER A 216 11.64 -3.18 15.76
CA SER A 216 12.24 -2.26 16.72
C SER A 216 11.54 -0.90 16.61
N THR A 217 10.86 -0.51 17.68
CA THR A 217 9.91 0.62 17.74
C THR A 217 10.44 1.94 17.16
N TYR A 218 11.71 2.28 17.41
CA TYR A 218 12.29 3.54 16.94
C TYR A 218 12.69 3.54 15.46
N ARG A 219 13.26 2.43 14.96
CA ARG A 219 13.61 2.33 13.53
C ARG A 219 12.36 2.30 12.67
N ASP A 220 11.30 1.65 13.16
CA ASP A 220 10.02 1.59 12.46
C ASP A 220 9.30 2.94 12.51
N GLY A 221 9.37 3.68 13.63
CA GLY A 221 8.85 5.05 13.71
C GLY A 221 9.50 6.02 12.71
N TRP A 222 10.83 6.03 12.61
CA TRP A 222 11.54 6.85 11.61
C TRP A 222 11.20 6.43 10.17
N ARG A 223 11.06 5.12 9.93
CA ARG A 223 10.65 4.60 8.62
C ARG A 223 9.26 5.11 8.26
N ILE A 224 8.28 5.02 9.16
CA ILE A 224 6.91 5.52 8.95
C ILE A 224 6.91 7.02 8.67
N LEU A 225 7.67 7.82 9.43
CA LEU A 225 7.78 9.26 9.19
C LEU A 225 8.34 9.55 7.79
N ARG A 226 9.38 8.82 7.38
CA ARG A 226 9.97 8.96 6.04
C ARG A 226 8.96 8.56 4.95
N THR A 227 8.19 7.51 5.17
CA THR A 227 7.10 7.09 4.26
C THR A 227 6.05 8.19 4.15
N ILE A 228 5.61 8.78 5.26
CA ILE A 228 4.66 9.91 5.31
C ILE A 228 5.16 11.11 4.49
N ILE A 229 6.41 11.54 4.72
CA ILE A 229 6.99 12.68 3.99
C ILE A 229 7.09 12.37 2.49
N THR A 230 7.51 11.15 2.16
CA THR A 230 7.66 10.69 0.77
C THR A 230 6.30 10.65 0.06
N LEU A 231 5.27 10.10 0.71
CA LEU A 231 3.91 10.09 0.19
C LEU A 231 3.37 11.48 0.00
N TYR A 232 3.49 12.37 0.99
CA TYR A 232 2.98 13.74 0.87
C TYR A 232 3.64 14.49 -0.29
N ARG A 233 4.96 14.34 -0.46
CA ARG A 233 5.70 14.91 -1.59
C ARG A 233 5.25 14.36 -2.95
N ILE A 234 4.98 13.06 -3.04
CA ILE A 234 4.58 12.39 -4.29
C ILE A 234 3.11 12.70 -4.63
N GLU A 235 2.22 12.69 -3.64
CA GLU A 235 0.78 12.78 -3.85
C GLU A 235 0.28 14.22 -3.93
N ARG A 236 0.97 15.18 -3.30
CA ARG A 236 0.63 16.60 -3.25
C ARG A 236 1.85 17.50 -3.46
N PRO A 237 2.55 17.40 -4.61
CA PRO A 237 3.78 18.15 -4.87
C PRO A 237 3.58 19.67 -4.80
N ILE A 238 2.46 20.21 -5.30
CA ILE A 238 2.16 21.66 -5.23
C ILE A 238 2.09 22.12 -3.78
N LEU A 239 1.41 21.38 -2.89
CA LEU A 239 1.32 21.78 -1.49
C LEU A 239 2.68 21.66 -0.79
N PHE A 240 3.40 20.56 -1.01
CA PHE A 240 4.70 20.34 -0.39
C PHE A 240 5.72 21.41 -0.78
N PHE A 241 5.96 21.60 -2.09
CA PHE A 241 6.92 22.58 -2.59
C PHE A 241 6.39 24.02 -2.51
N GLY A 242 5.07 24.20 -2.54
CA GLY A 242 4.42 25.50 -2.37
C GLY A 242 4.53 26.04 -0.95
N ILE A 243 4.45 25.19 0.09
CA ILE A 243 4.74 25.59 1.48
C ILE A 243 6.19 26.09 1.59
N ILE A 244 7.14 25.34 1.01
CA ILE A 244 8.57 25.72 1.01
C ILE A 244 8.77 27.04 0.24
N ALA A 245 8.17 27.17 -0.95
CA ALA A 245 8.26 28.36 -1.77
C ALA A 245 7.68 29.59 -1.05
N THR A 246 6.50 29.45 -0.45
CA THR A 246 5.82 30.52 0.29
C THR A 246 6.61 30.93 1.52
N PHE A 247 7.16 29.97 2.26
CA PHE A 247 8.01 30.25 3.42
C PHE A 247 9.28 31.02 3.03
N LEU A 248 9.99 30.56 2.00
CA LEU A 248 11.20 31.24 1.50
C LEU A 248 10.89 32.64 0.96
N ALA A 249 9.79 32.79 0.21
CA ALA A 249 9.36 34.08 -0.31
C ALA A 249 8.95 35.04 0.81
N ALA A 250 8.19 34.57 1.81
CA ALA A 250 7.79 35.38 2.95
C ALA A 250 9.01 35.85 3.78
N LEU A 251 9.98 34.95 4.00
CA LEU A 251 11.24 35.29 4.65
C LEU A 251 12.03 36.34 3.85
N ALA A 252 12.14 36.16 2.53
CA ALA A 252 12.82 37.10 1.65
C ALA A 252 12.15 38.48 1.66
N LEU A 253 10.82 38.53 1.58
CA LEU A 253 10.05 39.78 1.64
C LEU A 253 10.21 40.47 2.99
N GLY A 254 10.17 39.73 4.10
CA GLY A 254 10.42 40.28 5.43
C GLY A 254 11.81 40.90 5.57
N LEU A 255 12.84 40.22 5.06
CA LEU A 255 14.22 40.73 5.03
C LEU A 255 14.41 41.90 4.05
N ALA A 256 13.56 42.03 3.03
CA ALA A 256 13.61 43.12 2.07
C ALA A 256 13.05 44.45 2.63
N VAL A 257 12.13 44.41 3.61
CA VAL A 257 11.49 45.63 4.15
C VAL A 257 12.51 46.67 4.62
N PRO A 258 13.51 46.34 5.46
CA PRO A 258 14.48 47.34 5.90
C PRO A 258 15.36 47.88 4.77
N LEU A 259 15.60 47.09 3.71
CA LEU A 259 16.38 47.51 2.55
C LEU A 259 15.61 48.56 1.76
N ILE A 260 14.34 48.31 1.50
CA ILE A 260 13.45 49.24 0.79
C ILE A 260 13.31 50.54 1.59
N VAL A 261 13.10 50.47 2.91
CA VAL A 261 12.99 51.66 3.77
C VAL A 261 14.28 52.47 3.76
N THR A 262 15.44 51.82 3.91
CA THR A 262 16.74 52.52 3.89
C THR A 262 16.98 53.19 2.54
N TYR A 263 16.68 52.48 1.44
CA TYR A 263 16.81 53.01 0.10
C TYR A 263 15.88 54.21 -0.14
N ALA A 264 14.63 54.14 0.32
CA ALA A 264 13.68 55.24 0.20
C ALA A 264 14.11 56.50 0.96
N GLN A 265 14.80 56.35 2.10
CA GLN A 265 15.27 57.47 2.92
C GLN A 265 16.60 58.06 2.44
N THR A 266 17.51 57.22 1.92
CA THR A 266 18.91 57.61 1.69
C THR A 266 19.35 57.55 0.22
N GLY A 267 18.58 56.87 -0.64
CA GLY A 267 18.98 56.53 -2.01
C GLY A 267 20.08 55.47 -2.11
N LEU A 268 20.57 54.93 -0.99
CA LEU A 268 21.68 53.98 -0.93
C LEU A 268 21.24 52.58 -0.48
N VAL A 269 22.01 51.55 -0.85
CA VAL A 269 21.81 50.16 -0.42
C VAL A 269 23.00 49.69 0.41
N PRO A 270 23.16 50.14 1.67
CA PRO A 270 24.34 49.79 2.48
C PRO A 270 24.36 48.32 2.91
N ARG A 271 23.21 47.62 2.89
CA ARG A 271 23.06 46.22 3.33
C ARG A 271 23.22 45.21 2.19
N PHE A 272 24.34 45.29 1.47
CA PHE A 272 24.61 44.42 0.30
C PHE A 272 24.49 42.90 0.59
N PRO A 273 25.05 42.34 1.69
CA PRO A 273 24.90 40.91 1.97
C PRO A 273 23.44 40.48 2.13
N THR A 274 22.61 41.33 2.75
CA THR A 274 21.17 41.06 2.89
C THR A 274 20.45 41.13 1.55
N ALA A 275 20.82 42.04 0.65
CA ALA A 275 20.24 42.13 -0.69
C ALA A 275 20.52 40.87 -1.51
N ILE A 276 21.75 40.35 -1.43
CA ILE A 276 22.15 39.10 -2.08
C ILE A 276 21.36 37.93 -1.48
N LEU A 277 21.25 37.86 -0.15
CA LEU A 277 20.48 36.81 0.53
C LEU A 277 19.00 36.82 0.12
N VAL A 278 18.36 38.00 0.09
CA VAL A 278 16.95 38.16 -0.35
C VAL A 278 16.78 37.66 -1.79
N THR A 279 17.69 38.04 -2.68
CA THR A 279 17.66 37.59 -4.08
C THR A 279 17.81 36.07 -4.17
N GLY A 280 18.77 35.49 -3.45
CA GLY A 280 18.97 34.03 -3.41
C GLY A 280 17.76 33.28 -2.86
N LEU A 281 17.13 33.78 -1.79
CA LEU A 281 15.91 33.19 -1.22
C LEU A 281 14.73 33.27 -2.20
N MET A 282 14.56 34.38 -2.92
CA MET A 282 13.51 34.51 -3.95
C MET A 282 13.73 33.58 -5.15
N ILE A 283 14.98 33.39 -5.57
CA ILE A 283 15.32 32.42 -6.63
C ILE A 283 14.97 31.00 -6.16
N LEU A 284 15.39 30.61 -4.94
CA LEU A 284 15.06 29.29 -4.38
C LEU A 284 13.55 29.10 -4.20
N ALA A 285 12.82 30.13 -3.76
CA ALA A 285 11.36 30.10 -3.66
C ALA A 285 10.71 29.82 -5.02
N THR A 286 11.13 30.56 -6.07
CA THR A 286 10.61 30.41 -7.43
C THR A 286 10.93 29.03 -7.99
N LEU A 287 12.17 28.55 -7.84
CA LEU A 287 12.58 27.21 -8.26
C LEU A 287 11.77 26.12 -7.55
N SER A 288 11.57 26.23 -6.23
CA SER A 288 10.73 25.31 -5.46
C SER A 288 9.30 25.29 -6.00
N GLY A 289 8.68 26.46 -6.23
CA GLY A 289 7.34 26.56 -6.79
C GLY A 289 7.22 25.91 -8.17
N MET A 290 8.19 26.15 -9.05
CA MET A 290 8.24 25.53 -10.39
C MET A 290 8.40 24.02 -10.32
N CYS A 291 9.26 23.49 -9.44
CA CYS A 291 9.37 22.06 -9.18
C CYS A 291 8.02 21.46 -8.74
N GLY A 292 7.28 22.15 -7.88
CA GLY A 292 5.93 21.75 -7.47
C GLY A 292 4.96 21.60 -8.65
N LEU A 293 4.93 22.58 -9.55
CA LEU A 293 4.08 22.55 -10.76
C LEU A 293 4.48 21.44 -11.74
N ILE A 294 5.77 21.28 -12.00
CA ILE A 294 6.27 20.24 -12.91
C ILE A 294 5.93 18.85 -12.38
N LEU A 295 6.18 18.62 -11.07
CA LEU A 295 5.88 17.33 -10.45
C LEU A 295 4.38 17.03 -10.40
N ASP A 296 3.52 18.04 -10.26
CA ASP A 296 2.06 17.85 -10.33
C ASP A 296 1.62 17.30 -11.69
N THR A 297 2.14 17.87 -12.77
CA THR A 297 1.88 17.41 -14.14
C THR A 297 2.34 15.95 -14.33
N VAL A 298 3.51 15.60 -13.80
CA VAL A 298 4.00 14.21 -13.83
C VAL A 298 3.12 13.26 -13.01
N VAL A 299 2.64 13.70 -11.85
CA VAL A 299 1.72 12.91 -11.01
C VAL A 299 0.40 12.66 -11.73
N ARG A 300 -0.18 13.68 -12.37
CA ARG A 300 -1.40 13.55 -13.19
C ARG A 300 -1.23 12.54 -14.31
N GLY A 301 -0.15 12.64 -15.09
CA GLY A 301 0.12 11.69 -16.17
C GLY A 301 0.26 10.25 -15.68
N ARG A 302 0.92 10.02 -14.52
CA ARG A 302 1.01 8.68 -13.94
C ARG A 302 -0.35 8.15 -13.48
N ARG A 303 -1.20 9.00 -12.88
CA ARG A 303 -2.57 8.64 -12.49
C ARG A 303 -3.42 8.25 -13.69
N GLU A 304 -3.33 9.00 -14.78
CA GLU A 304 -4.03 8.70 -16.03
C GLU A 304 -3.64 7.33 -16.59
N VAL A 305 -2.34 7.03 -16.67
CA VAL A 305 -1.86 5.71 -17.15
C VAL A 305 -2.38 4.57 -16.27
N ARG A 306 -2.29 4.71 -14.94
CA ARG A 306 -2.82 3.69 -14.00
C ARG A 306 -4.33 3.54 -14.15
N ARG A 307 -5.07 4.64 -14.34
CA ARG A 307 -6.52 4.62 -14.53
C ARG A 307 -6.91 3.93 -15.83
N LEU A 308 -6.21 4.19 -16.92
CA LEU A 308 -6.44 3.51 -18.20
C LEU A 308 -6.16 2.00 -18.10
N ALA A 309 -5.06 1.62 -17.45
CA ALA A 309 -4.78 0.21 -17.17
C ALA A 309 -5.87 -0.45 -16.32
N TYR A 310 -6.39 0.25 -15.29
CA TYR A 310 -7.51 -0.21 -14.48
C TYR A 310 -8.80 -0.39 -15.31
N LEU A 311 -9.10 0.54 -16.20
CA LEU A 311 -10.31 0.48 -17.05
C LEU A 311 -10.23 -0.59 -18.15
N ALA A 312 -9.05 -1.14 -18.44
CA ALA A 312 -8.86 -2.20 -19.43
C ALA A 312 -9.39 -3.56 -18.98
N PHE A 313 -9.72 -3.72 -17.68
CA PHE A 313 -10.19 -4.96 -17.10
C PHE A 313 -11.60 -4.80 -16.52
N ARG A 314 -12.36 -5.91 -16.53
CA ARG A 314 -13.77 -5.95 -16.09
C ARG A 314 -13.93 -5.70 -14.59
N ALA A 315 -15.13 -5.29 -14.21
CA ALA A 315 -15.48 -5.12 -12.82
C ALA A 315 -15.70 -6.48 -12.11
N PRO A 316 -15.49 -6.55 -10.79
CA PRO A 316 -15.82 -7.72 -9.98
C PRO A 316 -17.23 -8.27 -10.20
N SER A 317 -18.23 -7.41 -10.36
CA SER A 317 -19.62 -7.79 -10.65
C SER A 317 -19.78 -8.63 -11.92
N ASP A 318 -18.85 -8.47 -12.86
CA ASP A 318 -18.94 -9.05 -14.20
C ASP A 318 -18.25 -10.42 -14.27
N TYR A 319 -17.57 -10.86 -13.21
CA TYR A 319 -16.86 -12.14 -13.22
C TYR A 319 -17.79 -13.35 -13.34
N ALA A 320 -19.05 -13.20 -12.94
CA ALA A 320 -20.08 -14.21 -13.09
C ALA A 320 -20.69 -14.25 -14.51
N LEU A 321 -20.46 -13.22 -15.32
CA LEU A 321 -20.96 -13.12 -16.69
C LEU A 321 -19.93 -13.78 -17.62
N LYS A 322 -20.29 -14.94 -18.21
CA LYS A 322 -19.49 -15.53 -19.31
C LYS A 322 -19.52 -14.61 -20.53
N ASP A 323 -18.39 -14.57 -21.24
CA ASP A 323 -18.35 -14.15 -22.65
C ASP A 323 -19.03 -15.15 -23.58
#